data_AF-A0A3B9NYG2-F1
#
_entry.id   AF-A0A3B9NYG2-F1
#
_cell.length_a   1.000
_cell.length_b   1.000
_cell.length_c   1.000
_cell.angle_alpha   90.00
_cell.angle_beta   90.00
_cell.angle_gamma   90.00
#
_symmetry.space_group_name_H-M   'P 1'
#
loop_
_entity.id
_entity.type
_entity.pdbx_description
1 polymer ?
#
loop_
_entity_poly.entity_id
_entity_poly.type
_entity_poly.pdbx_seq_one_letter_code
_entity_poly.pdbx_strand_id
1 'polypeptide(L)'
;MANWLVGEMGRISMQVKDMAGAAADPATATLKVKTPAGVTTNYTYPGTVTRLGVGSFQCDVALTEKGTWKYRWETDAPYQGACQGELSVSPSNL
;
A
#
# COMPACT_ATOMS: atom_id res chain seq x y z
N MET A 1 -4.56 -12.39 -11.92
CA MET A 1 -4.41 -10.92 -11.78
C MET A 1 -5.66 -10.42 -11.10
N ALA A 2 -5.54 -9.67 -9.99
CA ALA A 2 -6.69 -9.05 -9.35
C ALA A 2 -7.17 -7.88 -10.22
N ASN A 3 -8.41 -7.95 -10.73
CA ASN A 3 -9.00 -6.91 -11.57
C ASN A 3 -9.92 -6.06 -10.71
N TRP A 4 -9.48 -4.85 -10.36
CA TRP A 4 -10.24 -3.92 -9.53
C TRP A 4 -11.11 -3.01 -10.38
N LEU A 5 -12.27 -2.60 -9.87
CA LEU A 5 -13.16 -1.66 -10.54
C LEU A 5 -12.93 -0.22 -10.05
N VAL A 6 -13.12 0.74 -10.94
CA VAL A 6 -13.15 2.17 -10.56
C VAL A 6 -14.29 2.40 -9.55
N GLY A 7 -13.97 3.07 -8.44
CA GLY A 7 -14.90 3.33 -7.33
C GLY A 7 -14.76 2.34 -6.16
N GLU A 8 -13.98 1.27 -6.30
CA GLU A 8 -13.69 0.35 -5.20
C GLU A 8 -12.56 0.87 -4.29
N MET A 9 -12.52 0.33 -3.07
CA MET A 9 -11.39 0.50 -2.17
C MET A 9 -10.38 -0.64 -2.38
N GLY A 10 -9.25 -0.29 -3.00
CA GLY A 10 -8.10 -1.17 -3.13
C GLY A 10 -7.38 -1.29 -1.79
N ARG A 11 -7.50 -2.46 -1.17
CA ARG A 11 -6.79 -2.77 0.08
C ARG A 11 -5.36 -3.20 -0.20
N ILE A 12 -4.40 -2.37 0.19
CA ILE A 12 -2.98 -2.67 0.05
C ILE A 12 -2.44 -3.04 1.42
N SER A 13 -1.98 -4.28 1.57
CA SER A 13 -1.37 -4.78 2.81
C SER A 13 0.13 -4.97 2.64
N MET A 14 0.88 -4.75 3.72
CA MET A 14 2.30 -5.06 3.81
C MET A 14 2.57 -5.89 5.07
N GLN A 15 3.52 -6.81 4.96
CA GLN A 15 4.12 -7.48 6.09
C GLN A 15 5.58 -7.06 6.23
N VAL A 16 5.98 -6.71 7.44
CA VAL A 16 7.35 -6.36 7.83
C VAL A 16 7.88 -7.48 8.70
N LYS A 17 9.06 -7.98 8.34
CA LYS A 17 9.78 -9.01 9.07
C LYS A 17 11.21 -8.55 9.33
N ASP A 18 11.78 -8.98 10.43
CA ASP A 18 13.19 -8.78 10.73
C ASP A 18 14.10 -9.74 9.92
N MET A 19 15.40 -9.61 10.11
CA MET A 19 16.40 -10.45 9.42
C MET A 19 16.31 -11.94 9.81
N ALA A 20 15.69 -12.26 10.95
CA ALA A 20 15.43 -13.62 11.39
C ALA A 20 14.09 -14.17 10.86
N GLY A 21 13.31 -13.36 10.14
CA GLY A 21 12.00 -13.72 9.58
C GLY A 21 10.83 -13.57 10.56
N ALA A 22 11.06 -13.02 11.76
CA ALA A 22 10.01 -12.75 12.73
C ALA A 22 9.27 -11.45 12.35
N ALA A 23 7.96 -11.41 12.58
CA ALA A 23 7.17 -10.20 12.33
C ALA A 23 7.63 -9.07 13.27
N ALA A 24 7.90 -7.89 12.72
CA ALA A 24 8.46 -6.79 13.47
C ALA A 24 7.85 -5.45 13.05
N ASP A 25 7.62 -4.56 14.00
CA ASP A 25 7.03 -3.24 13.73
C ASP A 25 8.13 -2.19 13.52
N PRO A 26 8.15 -1.49 12.37
CA PRO A 26 8.95 -0.29 12.20
C PRO A 26 8.33 0.89 12.97
N ALA A 27 9.10 1.95 13.22
CA ALA A 27 8.58 3.16 13.87
C ALA A 27 7.56 3.89 12.99
N THR A 28 7.79 3.89 11.67
CA THR A 28 6.90 4.48 10.66
C THR A 28 6.79 3.54 9.46
N ALA A 29 5.65 3.59 8.79
CA ALA A 29 5.45 2.95 7.49
C ALA A 29 4.76 3.94 6.55
N THR A 30 5.33 4.16 5.38
CA THR A 30 4.82 5.08 4.37
C THR A 30 4.45 4.31 3.11
N LEU A 31 3.18 4.35 2.74
CA LEU A 31 2.66 3.89 1.46
C LEU A 31 2.53 5.07 0.51
N LYS A 32 3.30 5.06 -0.56
CA LYS A 32 3.17 5.98 -1.69
C LYS A 32 2.37 5.29 -2.78
N VAL A 33 1.28 5.89 -3.21
CA VAL A 33 0.47 5.39 -4.32
C VAL A 33 0.47 6.41 -5.43
N LYS A 34 0.84 5.98 -6.63
CA LYS A 34 0.85 6.77 -7.85
C LYS A 34 -0.31 6.35 -8.75
N THR A 35 -1.17 7.30 -9.07
CA THR A 35 -2.28 7.13 -10.01
C THR A 35 -1.76 6.96 -11.45
N PRO A 36 -2.58 6.45 -12.38
CA PRO A 36 -2.24 6.37 -13.80
C PRO A 36 -1.97 7.76 -14.41
N ALA A 37 -2.65 8.81 -13.94
CA ALA A 37 -2.40 10.20 -14.31
C ALA A 37 -1.09 10.77 -13.75
N GLY A 38 -0.40 10.02 -12.88
CA GLY A 38 0.89 10.37 -12.32
C GLY A 38 0.85 11.11 -10.98
N VAL A 39 -0.35 11.32 -10.42
CA VAL A 39 -0.53 11.93 -9.09
C VAL A 39 -0.04 10.96 -8.02
N THR A 40 0.77 11.41 -7.08
CA THR A 40 1.26 10.57 -5.98
C THR A 40 0.65 11.00 -4.65
N THR A 41 0.02 10.06 -3.95
CA THR A 41 -0.54 10.25 -2.62
C THR A 41 0.26 9.43 -1.61
N ASN A 42 0.61 10.04 -0.48
CA ASN A 42 1.35 9.39 0.58
C ASN A 42 0.43 9.12 1.77
N TYR A 43 0.46 7.89 2.25
CA TYR A 43 -0.24 7.40 3.43
C TYR A 43 0.79 6.97 4.46
N THR A 44 0.65 7.37 5.71
CA THR A 44 1.66 7.10 6.75
C THR A 44 1.07 6.41 7.97
N TYR A 45 1.87 5.57 8.61
CA TYR A 45 1.66 5.03 9.94
C TYR A 45 2.60 5.72 10.95
N PRO A 46 2.10 6.15 12.12
CA PRO A 46 0.67 6.21 12.48
C PRO A 46 -0.08 7.27 11.64
N GLY A 47 -1.40 7.09 11.48
CA GLY A 47 -2.24 8.01 10.70
C GLY A 47 -3.22 7.28 9.79
N THR A 48 -3.05 7.43 8.48
CA THR A 48 -3.95 6.87 7.46
C THR A 48 -3.72 5.38 7.21
N VAL A 49 -2.54 4.87 7.54
CA VAL A 49 -2.25 3.43 7.50
C VAL A 49 -2.69 2.81 8.83
N THR A 50 -3.42 1.70 8.75
CA THR A 50 -3.86 0.93 9.90
C THR A 50 -2.89 -0.22 10.17
N ARG A 51 -2.47 -0.37 11.43
CA ARG A 51 -1.71 -1.54 11.88
C ARG A 51 -2.69 -2.61 12.38
N LEU A 52 -2.66 -3.79 11.75
CA LEU A 52 -3.54 -4.93 12.10
C LEU A 52 -2.92 -5.84 13.17
N GLY A 53 -1.60 -5.80 13.30
CA GLY A 53 -0.83 -6.62 14.23
C GLY A 53 0.65 -6.32 14.13
N VAL A 54 1.48 -7.06 14.87
CA VAL A 54 2.94 -6.94 14.79
C VAL A 54 3.41 -7.22 13.35
N GLY A 55 4.10 -6.27 12.76
CA GLY A 55 4.60 -6.33 11.38
C GLY A 55 3.52 -6.39 10.32
N SER A 56 2.25 -6.08 10.62
CA SER A 56 1.16 -6.14 9.65
C SER A 56 0.45 -4.79 9.51
N PHE A 57 0.53 -4.24 8.31
CA PHE A 57 0.00 -2.92 7.96
C PHE A 57 -0.94 -3.01 6.78
N GLN A 58 -1.97 -2.18 6.78
CA GLN A 58 -2.98 -2.09 5.74
C GLN A 58 -3.35 -0.64 5.48
N CYS A 59 -3.52 -0.29 4.21
CA CYS A 59 -4.14 0.95 3.80
C CYS A 59 -5.25 0.66 2.78
N ASP A 60 -6.41 1.24 2.99
CA ASP A 60 -7.50 1.23 2.01
C ASP A 60 -7.35 2.46 1.11
N VAL A 61 -7.23 2.25 -0.19
CA VAL A 61 -6.98 3.29 -1.19
C VAL A 61 -8.17 3.37 -2.12
N ALA A 62 -8.78 4.54 -2.25
CA ALA A 62 -9.88 4.74 -3.19
C ALA A 62 -9.34 4.74 -4.64
N LEU A 63 -9.81 3.80 -5.45
CA LEU A 63 -9.40 3.66 -6.86
C LEU A 63 -10.30 4.52 -7.74
N THR A 64 -9.94 5.80 -7.88
CA THR A 64 -10.77 6.82 -8.55
C THR A 64 -10.65 6.83 -10.07
N GLU A 65 -9.64 6.17 -10.63
CA GLU A 65 -9.29 6.23 -12.04
C GLU A 65 -8.95 4.85 -12.58
N LYS A 66 -9.33 4.57 -13.83
CA LYS A 66 -8.92 3.35 -14.54
C LYS A 66 -7.46 3.46 -14.99
N GLY A 67 -6.76 2.34 -15.01
CA GLY A 67 -5.39 2.23 -15.50
C GLY A 67 -4.47 1.50 -14.52
N THR A 68 -3.16 1.57 -14.80
CA THR A 68 -2.13 0.96 -13.94
C THR A 68 -1.74 1.92 -12.83
N TRP A 69 -2.06 1.55 -11.60
CA TRP A 69 -1.63 2.23 -10.39
C TRP A 69 -0.36 1.56 -9.88
N LYS A 70 0.59 2.37 -9.40
CA LYS A 70 1.83 1.88 -8.81
C LYS A 70 1.86 2.23 -7.35
N TYR A 71 2.31 1.33 -6.50
CA TYR A 71 2.46 1.61 -5.09
C TYR A 71 3.82 1.19 -4.59
N ARG A 72 4.30 1.89 -3.57
CA ARG A 72 5.54 1.61 -2.89
C ARG A 72 5.36 1.80 -1.39
N TRP A 73 5.68 0.77 -0.64
CA TRP A 73 5.86 0.85 0.79
C TRP A 73 7.32 1.16 1.11
N GLU A 74 7.51 1.99 2.13
CA GLU A 74 8.79 2.33 2.73
C GLU A 74 8.62 2.29 4.26
N THR A 75 9.57 1.70 4.96
CA THR A 75 9.59 1.64 6.42
C THR A 75 10.87 2.28 6.96
N ASP A 76 10.79 2.98 8.09
CA ASP A 76 11.97 3.56 8.74
C ASP A 76 12.58 2.61 9.79
N ALA A 77 13.65 3.08 10.44
CA ALA A 77 14.32 2.40 11.54
C ALA A 77 13.32 1.99 12.65
N PRO A 78 13.56 0.86 13.32
CA PRO A 78 14.75 0.00 13.20
C PRO A 78 14.71 -1.02 12.04
N TYR A 79 13.58 -1.13 11.33
CA TYR A 79 13.40 -2.12 10.25
C TYR A 79 13.20 -1.41 8.92
N GLN A 80 14.28 -0.84 8.38
CA GLN A 80 14.27 -0.17 7.10
C GLN A 80 14.05 -1.16 5.96
N GLY A 81 13.10 -0.86 5.10
CA GLY A 81 12.72 -1.72 3.99
C GLY A 81 11.89 -0.96 2.97
N ALA A 82 11.88 -1.46 1.75
CA ALA A 82 10.99 -0.97 0.72
C ALA A 82 10.43 -2.13 -0.09
N CYS A 83 9.15 -2.04 -0.42
CA CYS A 83 8.47 -2.98 -1.30
C CYS A 83 7.67 -2.18 -2.31
N GLN A 84 7.58 -2.65 -3.55
CA GLN A 84 6.77 -2.00 -4.57
C GLN A 84 5.89 -3.03 -5.28
N GLY A 85 4.78 -2.55 -5.82
CA GLY A 85 3.91 -3.35 -6.66
C GLY A 85 3.09 -2.47 -7.57
N GLU A 86 2.32 -3.13 -8.42
CA GLU A 86 1.42 -2.48 -9.36
C GLU A 86 0.06 -3.16 -9.27
N LEU A 87 -1.00 -2.39 -9.47
CA LEU A 87 -2.37 -2.86 -9.51
C LEU A 87 -3.05 -2.28 -10.75
N SER A 88 -3.80 -3.13 -11.46
CA SER A 88 -4.53 -2.73 -12.67
C SER A 88 -5.99 -2.51 -12.31
N VAL A 89 -6.48 -1.31 -12.59
CA VAL A 89 -7.88 -0.92 -12.37
C VAL A 89 -8.58 -0.83 -13.72
N SER A 90 -9.64 -1.59 -13.89
CA SER A 90 -10.49 -1.56 -15.08
C SER A 90 -11.74 -0.70 -14.84
N PRO A 91 -12.28 -0.06 -15.89
CA PRO A 91 -13.59 0.58 -15.78
C PRO A 91 -14.66 -0.45 -15.41
N SER A 92 -15.64 -0.03 -14.61
CA SER A 92 -16.89 -0.78 -14.47
C SER A 92 -17.62 -0.78 -15.80
N ASN A 93 -18.08 -1.96 -16.25
CA ASN A 93 -18.89 -2.13 -17.47
C ASN A 93 -20.40 -2.15 -17.17
N LEU A 94 -20.80 -1.69 -15.99
CA LEU A 94 -22.20 -1.53 -15.57
C LEU A 94 -22.63 -0.06 -15.66
#